data_AF-A0A645EFN6-F1
#
_entry.id   AF-A0A645EFN6-F1
#
_cell.length_a   1.000
_cell.length_b   1.000
_cell.length_c   1.000
_cell.angle_alpha   90.00
_cell.angle_beta   90.00
_cell.angle_gamma   90.00
#
_symmetry.space_group_name_H-M   'P 1'
#
loop_
_entity.id
_entity.type
_entity.pdbx_description
1 polymer ?
#
loop_
_entity_poly.entity_id
_entity_poly.type
_entity_poly.pdbx_seq_one_letter_code
_entity_poly.pdbx_strand_id
1 'polypeptide(L)'
;MLDQNWLEWELKRLRQEIKRRRETYVGAANIQSLEGKTAIIVDDGIATGFTMFASIAALKKRNPKRIIVAIPVTPEDTAKKMDQMVDAVVALERTDDYLGAVGAYYVHFDQLDDAEVVSLLRSMNVKEEKADE
;
A
#
# COMPACT_ATOMS: atom_id res chain seq x y z
N MET A 1 -10.57 24.40 15.43
CA MET A 1 -9.33 24.67 14.67
C MET A 1 -8.23 23.84 15.32
N LEU A 2 -7.44 23.09 14.56
CA LEU A 2 -6.34 22.30 15.11
C LEU A 2 -5.23 23.25 15.60
N ASP A 3 -4.58 22.90 16.71
CA ASP A 3 -3.40 23.62 17.22
C ASP A 3 -2.25 23.47 16.21
N GLN A 4 -1.66 24.59 15.79
CA GLN A 4 -0.61 24.57 14.78
C GLN A 4 0.72 24.00 15.27
N ASN A 5 1.07 24.26 16.53
CA ASN A 5 2.30 23.70 17.11
C ASN A 5 2.17 22.18 17.21
N TRP A 6 0.99 21.69 17.58
CA TRP A 6 0.71 20.25 17.60
C TRP A 6 0.79 19.65 16.19
N LEU A 7 0.19 20.30 15.19
CA LEU A 7 0.20 19.80 13.81
C LEU A 7 1.63 19.72 13.25
N GLU A 8 2.43 20.76 13.45
CA GLU A 8 3.84 20.78 13.02
C GLU A 8 4.66 19.69 13.71
N TRP A 9 4.47 19.50 15.00
CA TRP A 9 5.12 18.44 15.77
C TRP A 9 4.75 17.05 15.24
N GLU A 10 3.46 16.80 15.02
CA GLU A 10 2.98 15.50 14.55
C GLU A 10 3.45 15.20 13.12
N LEU A 11 3.47 16.20 12.24
CA LEU A 11 4.05 16.07 10.90
C LEU A 11 5.53 15.68 10.94
N LYS A 12 6.30 16.30 11.84
CA LYS A 12 7.72 15.96 12.01
C LYS A 12 7.89 14.52 12.48
N ARG A 13 7.09 14.10 13.47
CA ARG A 13 7.10 12.73 14.01
C ARG A 13 6.75 11.70 12.93
N LEU A 14 5.66 11.91 12.18
CA LEU A 14 5.23 11.01 11.12
C LEU A 14 6.25 10.92 9.98
N ARG A 15 6.89 12.02 9.59
CA ARG A 15 7.96 12.00 8.58
C ARG A 15 9.18 11.19 9.03
N GLN A 16 9.56 11.31 10.31
CA GLN A 16 10.64 10.49 10.88
C GLN A 16 10.28 9.01 10.87
N GLU A 17 9.04 8.66 11.21
CA GLU A 17 8.58 7.27 11.19
C GLU A 17 8.52 6.70 9.76
N ILE A 18 8.02 7.46 8.79
CA ILE A 18 8.04 7.07 7.38
C ILE A 18 9.47 6.81 6.90
N LYS A 19 10.42 7.68 7.28
CA LYS A 19 11.84 7.50 6.95
C LYS A 19 12.40 6.22 7.57
N ARG A 20 12.18 6.00 8.87
CA ARG A 20 12.60 4.78 9.58
C ARG A 20 12.06 3.52 8.90
N ARG A 21 10.73 3.44 8.67
CA ARG A 21 10.10 2.30 8.01
C ARG A 21 10.62 2.06 6.61
N ARG A 22 10.86 3.12 5.83
CA ARG A 22 11.46 3.00 4.50
C ARG A 22 12.86 2.39 4.58
N GLU A 23 13.69 2.82 5.52
CA GLU A 23 15.03 2.24 5.74
C GLU A 23 14.94 0.79 6.22
N THR A 24 14.00 0.46 7.10
CA THR A 24 13.79 -0.90 7.62
C THR A 24 13.30 -1.87 6.55
N TYR A 25 12.25 -1.52 5.79
CA TYR A 25 11.60 -2.44 4.85
C TYR A 25 12.31 -2.49 3.49
N VAL A 26 12.78 -1.34 2.99
CA VAL A 26 13.41 -1.28 1.67
C VAL A 26 14.92 -1.50 1.77
N GLY A 27 15.57 -1.07 2.86
CA GLY A 27 17.02 -1.20 3.04
C GLY A 27 17.81 -0.70 1.81
N ALA A 28 18.81 -1.50 1.39
CA ALA A 28 19.58 -1.28 0.16
C ALA A 28 18.92 -1.93 -1.08
N ALA A 29 17.69 -2.43 -0.99
CA ALA A 29 17.03 -3.07 -2.12
C ALA A 29 16.90 -2.08 -3.29
N ASN A 30 17.28 -2.54 -4.47
CA ASN A 30 17.19 -1.73 -5.68
C ASN A 30 15.71 -1.56 -6.03
N ILE A 31 15.13 -0.40 -5.69
CA ILE A 31 13.77 -0.07 -6.09
C ILE A 31 13.73 -0.07 -7.61
N GLN A 32 13.15 -1.11 -8.19
CA GLN A 32 13.05 -1.21 -9.64
C GLN A 32 12.29 -0.01 -10.20
N SER A 33 12.73 0.48 -11.36
CA SER A 33 11.97 1.48 -12.10
C SER A 33 10.58 0.93 -12.42
N LEU A 34 9.57 1.78 -12.26
CA LEU A 34 8.18 1.51 -12.65
C LEU A 34 7.86 2.02 -14.06
N GLU A 35 8.79 2.75 -14.67
CA GLU A 35 8.57 3.38 -15.97
C GLU A 35 8.22 2.34 -17.03
N GLY A 36 7.10 2.55 -17.73
CA GLY A 36 6.61 1.62 -18.75
C GLY A 36 6.08 0.27 -18.22
N LYS A 37 6.09 0.03 -16.90
CA LYS A 37 5.60 -1.21 -16.29
C LYS A 37 4.15 -1.09 -15.82
N THR A 38 3.47 -2.23 -15.64
CA THR A 38 2.19 -2.29 -14.92
C THR A 38 2.48 -2.42 -13.43
N ALA A 39 2.08 -1.43 -12.64
CA ALA A 39 2.18 -1.46 -11.18
C ALA A 39 0.87 -2.02 -10.59
N ILE A 40 0.98 -3.06 -9.76
CA ILE A 40 -0.15 -3.62 -9.02
C ILE A 40 0.05 -3.23 -7.55
N ILE A 41 -0.93 -2.54 -6.97
CA ILE A 41 -0.96 -2.19 -5.55
C ILE A 41 -1.92 -3.16 -4.86
N VAL A 42 -1.46 -3.76 -3.77
CA VAL A 42 -2.23 -4.72 -2.96
C VAL A 42 -2.33 -4.22 -1.53
N ASP A 43 -3.41 -4.60 -0.86
CA ASP A 43 -3.64 -4.42 0.58
C ASP A 43 -4.59 -5.53 1.08
N ASP A 44 -4.73 -5.69 2.39
CA ASP A 44 -5.66 -6.66 3.00
C ASP A 44 -7.14 -6.26 2.85
N GLY A 45 -7.40 -4.98 2.65
CA GLY A 45 -8.70 -4.42 2.37
C GLY A 45 -8.64 -2.91 2.46
N ILE A 46 -9.70 -2.25 2.03
CA ILE A 46 -9.74 -0.78 2.04
C ILE A 46 -11.03 -0.32 2.68
N ALA A 47 -10.91 0.33 3.85
CA ALA A 47 -12.03 1.01 4.50
C ALA A 47 -12.29 2.39 3.87
N THR A 48 -11.45 3.39 4.17
CA THR A 48 -11.66 4.79 3.73
C THR A 48 -10.89 5.18 2.48
N GLY A 49 -9.90 4.37 2.07
CA GLY A 49 -9.10 4.60 0.87
C GLY A 49 -7.96 5.61 1.00
N PHE A 50 -7.84 6.38 2.09
CA PHE A 50 -6.85 7.47 2.17
C PHE A 50 -5.40 7.03 1.90
N THR A 51 -4.97 5.92 2.49
CA THR A 51 -3.65 5.34 2.23
C THR A 51 -3.48 4.95 0.78
N MET A 52 -4.50 4.30 0.19
CA MET A 52 -4.47 3.86 -1.20
C MET A 52 -4.44 5.06 -2.16
N PHE A 53 -5.22 6.11 -1.91
CA PHE A 53 -5.20 7.34 -2.72
C PHE A 53 -3.83 8.02 -2.71
N ALA A 54 -3.18 8.08 -1.54
CA ALA A 54 -1.82 8.60 -1.43
C ALA A 54 -0.81 7.75 -2.20
N SER A 55 -0.93 6.42 -2.14
CA SER A 55 -0.11 5.47 -2.88
C SER A 55 -0.28 5.61 -4.39
N ILE A 56 -1.52 5.69 -4.89
CA ILE A 56 -1.83 5.93 -6.30
C ILE A 56 -1.20 7.24 -6.77
N ALA A 57 -1.36 8.32 -6.01
CA ALA A 57 -0.78 9.62 -6.33
C ALA A 57 0.77 9.58 -6.37
N ALA A 58 1.40 8.82 -5.49
CA ALA A 58 2.85 8.63 -5.48
C ALA A 58 3.33 7.80 -6.68
N LEU A 59 2.59 6.76 -7.08
CA LEU A 59 2.92 5.92 -8.22
C LEU A 59 2.76 6.65 -9.55
N LYS A 60 1.72 7.46 -9.73
CA LYS A 60 1.55 8.27 -10.95
C LYS A 60 2.77 9.14 -11.27
N LYS A 61 3.46 9.65 -10.24
CA LYS A 61 4.70 10.44 -10.41
C LYS A 61 5.90 9.64 -10.90
N ARG A 62 5.79 8.31 -10.97
CA ARG A 62 6.85 7.39 -11.44
C ARG A 62 6.57 6.82 -12.84
N ASN A 63 5.61 7.39 -13.56
CA ASN A 63 5.27 7.05 -14.95
C ASN A 63 5.07 5.55 -15.26
N PRO A 64 4.28 4.81 -14.46
CA PRO A 64 3.89 3.45 -14.83
C PRO A 64 3.03 3.48 -16.10
N LYS A 65 3.10 2.39 -16.88
CA LYS A 65 2.22 2.19 -18.04
C LYS A 65 0.76 2.00 -17.61
N ARG A 66 0.55 1.32 -16.48
CA ARG A 66 -0.76 1.07 -15.87
C ARG A 66 -0.63 0.98 -14.35
N ILE A 67 -1.68 1.36 -13.64
CA ILE A 67 -1.85 1.16 -12.20
C ILE A 67 -3.11 0.29 -12.00
N ILE A 68 -2.96 -0.80 -11.28
CA ILE A 68 -4.06 -1.70 -10.90
C ILE A 68 -4.09 -1.77 -9.37
N VAL A 69 -5.26 -1.59 -8.78
CA VAL A 69 -5.49 -1.89 -7.36
C VAL A 69 -6.08 -3.28 -7.27
N ALA A 70 -5.51 -4.17 -6.47
CA ALA A 70 -5.99 -5.53 -6.27
C ALA A 70 -6.13 -5.81 -4.77
N ILE A 71 -7.37 -5.94 -4.31
CA ILE A 71 -7.69 -6.05 -2.88
C ILE A 71 -8.80 -7.08 -2.62
N PRO A 72 -8.88 -7.65 -1.41
CA PRO A 72 -9.98 -8.54 -1.05
C PRO A 72 -11.31 -7.83 -0.91
N VAL A 73 -11.39 -6.75 -0.12
CA VAL A 73 -12.67 -6.11 0.23
C VAL A 73 -12.59 -4.58 0.32
N THR A 74 -13.65 -3.89 -0.11
CA THR A 74 -13.80 -2.43 0.07
C THR A 74 -15.26 -1.97 -0.03
N PRO A 75 -15.64 -0.83 0.59
CA PRO A 75 -16.91 -0.17 0.29
C PRO A 75 -17.06 0.21 -1.18
N GLU A 76 -18.27 0.06 -1.73
CA GLU A 76 -18.56 0.36 -3.13
C GLU A 76 -18.28 1.83 -3.49
N ASP A 77 -18.56 2.77 -2.58
CA ASP A 77 -18.28 4.19 -2.79
C ASP A 77 -16.77 4.49 -2.91
N THR A 78 -15.95 3.75 -2.17
CA THR A 78 -14.49 3.87 -2.16
C THR A 78 -13.89 3.22 -3.40
N ALA A 79 -14.42 2.08 -3.82
CA ALA A 79 -14.09 1.46 -5.10
C ALA A 79 -14.37 2.39 -6.29
N LYS A 80 -15.55 3.01 -6.34
CA LYS A 80 -15.92 3.98 -7.40
C LYS A 80 -14.97 5.16 -7.47
N LYS A 81 -14.47 5.67 -6.33
CA LYS A 81 -13.47 6.74 -6.30
C LYS A 81 -12.14 6.24 -6.88
N MET A 82 -11.71 5.03 -6.54
CA MET A 82 -10.49 4.42 -7.09
C MET A 82 -10.61 4.14 -8.60
N ASP A 83 -11.77 3.68 -9.08
CA ASP A 83 -12.04 3.43 -10.51
C ASP A 83 -11.78 4.68 -11.38
N GLN A 84 -11.94 5.88 -10.82
CA GLN A 84 -11.66 7.15 -11.51
C GLN A 84 -10.17 7.52 -11.52
N MET A 85 -9.34 6.84 -10.73
CA MET A 85 -7.95 7.19 -10.49
C MET A 85 -6.96 6.19 -11.10
N VAL A 86 -7.35 4.95 -11.37
CA VAL A 86 -6.47 3.87 -11.83
C VAL A 86 -7.04 3.16 -13.06
N ASP A 87 -6.25 2.31 -13.71
CA ASP A 87 -6.69 1.57 -14.90
C ASP A 87 -7.68 0.44 -14.57
N ALA A 88 -7.56 -0.15 -13.38
CA ALA A 88 -8.50 -1.16 -12.89
C ALA A 88 -8.47 -1.27 -11.36
N VAL A 89 -9.63 -1.51 -10.77
CA VAL A 89 -9.80 -1.98 -9.39
C VAL A 89 -10.33 -3.41 -9.44
N VAL A 90 -9.53 -4.35 -8.95
CA VAL A 90 -9.90 -5.76 -8.81
C VAL A 90 -10.18 -6.01 -7.33
N ALA A 91 -11.46 -6.17 -6.99
CA ALA A 91 -11.91 -6.48 -5.64
C ALA A 91 -12.69 -7.79 -5.64
N LEU A 92 -12.45 -8.67 -4.66
CA LEU A 92 -13.26 -9.90 -4.50
C LEU A 92 -14.66 -9.53 -4.01
N GLU A 93 -14.74 -8.58 -3.08
CA GLU A 93 -15.98 -8.05 -2.54
C GLU A 93 -15.99 -6.52 -2.60
N ARG A 94 -16.98 -5.98 -3.32
CA ARG A 94 -17.36 -4.56 -3.26
C ARG A 94 -18.77 -4.52 -2.69
N THR A 95 -18.97 -3.81 -1.59
CA THR A 95 -20.24 -3.87 -0.85
C THR A 95 -20.69 -2.50 -0.36
N ASP A 96 -22.00 -2.26 -0.37
CA ASP A 96 -22.61 -1.11 0.29
C ASP A 96 -22.77 -1.36 1.81
N ASP A 97 -22.83 -2.64 2.22
CA ASP A 97 -23.01 -3.08 3.61
C ASP A 97 -21.67 -3.39 4.30
N TYR A 98 -20.73 -2.44 4.23
CA TYR A 98 -19.40 -2.66 4.78
C TYR A 98 -19.43 -2.82 6.31
N LEU A 99 -18.84 -3.90 6.83
CA LEU A 99 -18.82 -4.27 8.26
C LEU A 99 -18.04 -3.31 9.20
N GLY A 100 -17.67 -2.13 8.72
CA GLY A 100 -16.99 -1.08 9.50
C GLY A 100 -15.47 -1.22 9.62
N ALA A 101 -14.92 -2.43 9.51
CA ALA A 101 -13.48 -2.69 9.57
C ALA A 101 -13.04 -3.83 8.66
N VAL A 102 -11.80 -3.76 8.15
CA VAL A 102 -11.23 -4.80 7.27
C VAL A 102 -11.15 -6.15 7.99
N GLY A 103 -10.71 -6.13 9.26
CA GLY A 103 -10.59 -7.34 10.07
C GLY A 103 -11.88 -8.12 10.29
N ALA A 104 -13.06 -7.52 10.06
CA ALA A 104 -14.34 -8.23 10.16
C ALA A 104 -14.55 -9.28 9.05
N TYR A 105 -13.79 -9.20 7.96
CA TYR A 105 -13.85 -10.15 6.83
C TYR A 105 -12.84 -11.32 6.98
N TYR A 106 -12.06 -11.33 8.06
CA TYR A 106 -11.01 -12.30 8.29
C TYR A 106 -11.26 -13.09 9.57
N VAL A 107 -11.16 -14.42 9.49
CA VAL A 107 -11.19 -15.30 10.68
C VAL A 107 -9.98 -15.04 11.58
N HIS A 108 -8.83 -14.76 10.97
CA HIS A 108 -7.57 -14.41 11.63
C HIS A 108 -7.04 -13.11 11.05
N PHE A 109 -6.89 -12.09 11.90
CA PHE A 109 -6.46 -10.75 11.53
C PHE A 109 -5.39 -10.25 12.50
N ASP A 110 -4.34 -11.05 12.64
CA ASP A 110 -3.25 -10.82 13.57
C ASP A 110 -2.36 -9.67 13.08
N GLN A 111 -1.81 -8.92 14.04
CA GLN A 111 -0.88 -7.84 13.72
C GLN A 111 0.47 -8.40 13.28
N LEU A 112 0.94 -7.97 12.11
CA LEU A 112 2.31 -8.23 11.63
C LEU A 112 3.29 -7.23 12.22
N ASP A 113 4.43 -7.72 12.70
CA ASP A 113 5.51 -6.88 13.18
C ASP A 113 6.55 -6.53 12.08
N ASP A 114 7.40 -5.54 12.36
CA ASP A 114 8.44 -5.09 11.42
C ASP A 114 9.42 -6.22 11.04
N ALA A 115 9.70 -7.16 11.97
CA ALA A 115 10.67 -8.23 11.76
C ALA A 115 10.11 -9.31 10.81
N GLU A 116 8.84 -9.65 10.95
CA GLU A 116 8.12 -10.56 10.05
C GLU A 116 8.07 -10.00 8.63
N VAL A 117 7.72 -8.71 8.47
CA VAL A 117 7.71 -8.04 7.15
C VAL A 117 9.10 -8.08 6.51
N VAL A 118 10.15 -7.75 7.26
CA VAL A 118 11.53 -7.78 6.75
C VAL A 118 11.95 -9.20 6.35
N SER A 119 11.58 -10.21 7.14
CA SER A 119 11.86 -11.62 6.83
C SER A 119 11.21 -12.03 5.50
N LEU A 120 9.93 -11.69 5.30
CA LEU A 120 9.21 -11.97 4.07
C LEU A 120 9.83 -11.27 2.86
N LEU A 121 10.15 -9.98 2.95
CA LEU A 121 10.77 -9.23 1.86
C LEU A 121 12.13 -9.80 1.47
N ARG A 122 12.96 -10.19 2.45
CA ARG A 122 14.26 -10.82 2.19
C ARG A 122 14.11 -12.16 1.47
N SER A 123 13.12 -12.97 1.83
CA SER A 123 12.89 -14.26 1.18
C SER A 123 12.57 -14.14 -0.31
N MET A 124 12.01 -13.00 -0.75
CA MET A 124 11.66 -12.75 -2.15
C MET A 124 12.86 -12.28 -2.99
N ASN A 125 13.82 -11.57 -2.39
CA ASN A 125 14.99 -11.03 -3.09
C ASN A 125 16.06 -12.09 -3.44
N VAL A 126 15.95 -13.33 -2.96
CA VAL A 126 16.94 -14.40 -3.20
C VAL A 126 16.86 -15.01 -4.63
N LYS A 127 15.86 -14.64 -5.44
CA LYS A 127 15.64 -15.25 -6.77
C LYS A 127 16.41 -14.64 -7.94
N GLU A 128 17.13 -13.53 -7.78
CA GLU A 128 17.89 -12.91 -8.90
C GLU A 128 19.36 -13.41 -9.03
N GLU A 129 19.92 -14.15 -8.07
CA GLU A 129 21.33 -14.60 -8.12
C GLU A 129 21.58 -15.95 -8.84
N LYS A 130 20.55 -16.62 -9.38
CA LYS A 130 20.70 -17.92 -10.09
C LYS A 130 20.20 -17.92 -11.53
N ALA A 131 20.56 -16.91 -12.31
CA ALA A 131 20.26 -16.85 -13.74
C ALA A 131 21.50 -16.57 -14.62
N ASP A 132 22.70 -16.86 -14.12
CA ASP A 132 23.95 -16.92 -14.90
C ASP A 132 24.75 -18.17 -14.46
N GLU A 133 24.28 -19.36 -14.86
CA GLU A 133 25.10 -20.56 -15.07
C GLU A 133 24.64 -21.27 -16.36
#